data_AF-A0A832XYJ2-F1
#
_entry.id   AF-A0A832XYJ2-F1
#
_cell.length_a   1.000
_cell.length_b   1.000
_cell.length_c   1.000
_cell.angle_alpha   90.00
_cell.angle_beta   90.00
_cell.angle_gamma   90.00
#
_symmetry.space_group_name_H-M   'P 1'
#
loop_
_entity.id
_entity.type
_entity.pdbx_description
1 polymer ?
#
loop_
_entity_poly.entity_id
_entity_poly.type
_entity_poly.pdbx_seq_one_letter_code
_entity_poly.pdbx_strand_id
1 'polypeptide(L)'
;ACNPGEKICAALAPIIAKICNDHEIKCMPVLSMPYESEKHRHFNAGTTLTKLKQYSSNIILIDNDEILESLPRIPISEAFDLIYSKIALSLSSLLSNNSNELENILEITDDDKYSILSFGESSFAENTDIAVKNALQMLSNTTNPSSISRVLLFLNGNPKLSTTDILSSVNMVKGQVNESQISHGYVNNNDSDTMAVLISSGLTQTKFDDYDPLATMFRGNNLDDDIEYHIDENLEIPILSE
;
A
#
# COMPACT_ATOMS: atom_id res chain seq x y z
N ALA A 1 -6.90 -9.11 1.29
CA ALA A 1 -5.56 -8.78 0.77
C ALA A 1 -4.61 -9.96 0.98
N CYS A 2 -3.52 -10.06 0.20
CA CYS A 2 -2.54 -11.16 0.31
C CYS A 2 -1.48 -10.80 1.37
N ASN A 3 -1.15 -11.68 2.32
CA ASN A 3 -0.11 -11.40 3.32
C ASN A 3 1.26 -11.90 2.84
N PRO A 4 2.24 -11.02 2.54
CA PRO A 4 3.52 -11.42 1.96
C PRO A 4 4.42 -12.20 2.94
N GLY A 5 4.09 -12.21 4.23
CA GLY A 5 4.76 -13.06 5.21
C GLY A 5 4.31 -14.53 5.16
N GLU A 6 3.21 -14.84 4.48
CA GLU A 6 2.69 -16.20 4.35
C GLU A 6 3.25 -16.93 3.12
N LYS A 7 3.49 -18.23 3.27
CA LYS A 7 4.19 -19.07 2.27
C LYS A 7 3.58 -18.99 0.87
N ILE A 8 2.25 -19.05 0.77
CA ILE A 8 1.56 -19.07 -0.53
C ILE A 8 1.68 -17.72 -1.22
N CYS A 9 1.43 -16.63 -0.50
CA CYS A 9 1.55 -15.28 -1.04
C CYS A 9 2.99 -14.97 -1.46
N ALA A 10 3.95 -15.26 -0.57
CA ALA A 10 5.38 -15.06 -0.80
C ALA A 10 5.90 -15.79 -2.06
N ALA A 11 5.36 -16.99 -2.32
CA ALA A 11 5.73 -17.76 -3.50
C ALA A 11 5.04 -17.26 -4.77
N LEU A 12 3.72 -17.05 -4.73
CA LEU A 12 2.92 -16.82 -5.94
C LEU A 12 2.92 -15.35 -6.39
N ALA A 13 2.89 -14.39 -5.47
CA ALA A 13 2.75 -12.98 -5.84
C ALA A 13 3.92 -12.50 -6.73
N PRO A 14 5.20 -12.80 -6.44
CA PRO A 14 6.30 -12.44 -7.33
C PRO A 14 6.22 -13.10 -8.71
N ILE A 15 5.76 -14.35 -8.79
CA ILE A 15 5.60 -15.06 -10.06
C ILE A 15 4.53 -14.37 -10.92
N ILE A 16 3.39 -14.01 -10.33
CA ILE A 16 2.31 -13.31 -11.05
C ILE A 16 2.79 -11.95 -11.53
N ALA A 17 3.47 -11.17 -10.68
CA ALA A 17 4.02 -9.88 -11.06
C ALA A 17 5.02 -9.99 -12.22
N LYS A 18 5.91 -11.00 -12.19
CA LYS A 18 6.85 -11.29 -13.27
C LYS A 18 6.13 -11.60 -14.58
N ILE A 19 5.11 -12.46 -14.55
CA ILE A 19 4.32 -12.78 -15.76
C ILE A 19 3.68 -11.51 -16.33
N CYS A 20 3.10 -10.65 -15.50
CA CYS A 20 2.53 -9.38 -15.97
C CYS A 20 3.59 -8.49 -16.62
N ASN A 21 4.76 -8.35 -16.00
CA ASN A 21 5.87 -7.58 -16.53
C ASN A 21 6.37 -8.13 -17.88
N ASP A 22 6.54 -9.45 -18.00
CA ASP A 22 6.98 -10.13 -19.23
C ASP A 22 5.99 -9.93 -20.41
N HIS A 23 4.74 -9.59 -20.10
CA HIS A 23 3.68 -9.29 -21.07
C HIS A 23 3.37 -7.79 -21.20
N GLU A 24 4.18 -6.90 -20.64
CA GLU A 24 3.98 -5.44 -20.65
C GLU A 24 2.64 -5.00 -20.03
N ILE A 25 2.12 -5.78 -19.08
CA ILE A 25 0.89 -5.50 -18.34
C ILE A 25 1.25 -4.83 -17.01
N LYS A 26 0.72 -3.63 -16.76
CA LYS A 26 0.86 -2.96 -15.45
C LYS A 26 0.25 -3.82 -14.35
N CYS A 27 1.06 -4.21 -13.36
CA CYS A 27 0.64 -5.01 -12.22
C CYS A 27 0.81 -4.22 -10.93
N MET A 28 -0.25 -4.19 -10.13
CA MET A 28 -0.29 -3.48 -8.85
C MET A 28 -0.84 -4.41 -7.75
N PRO A 29 0.02 -5.24 -7.12
CA PRO A 29 -0.39 -6.10 -6.02
C PRO A 29 -0.84 -5.28 -4.80
N VAL A 30 -1.92 -5.73 -4.15
CA VAL A 30 -2.42 -5.18 -2.89
C VAL A 30 -2.11 -6.17 -1.76
N LEU A 31 -1.22 -5.78 -0.86
CA LEU A 31 -0.67 -6.63 0.18
C LEU A 31 -1.04 -6.14 1.57
N SER A 32 -1.38 -7.07 2.45
CA SER A 32 -1.60 -6.80 3.88
C SER A 32 -0.35 -7.21 4.65
N MET A 33 0.36 -6.24 5.20
CA MET A 33 1.57 -6.48 5.95
C MET A 33 1.25 -7.26 7.23
N PRO A 34 2.09 -8.24 7.64
CA PRO A 34 1.87 -9.01 8.87
C PRO A 34 1.85 -8.10 10.10
N TYR A 35 1.15 -8.55 11.16
CA TYR A 35 1.09 -7.79 12.42
C TYR A 35 2.48 -7.64 13.05
N GLU A 36 2.67 -6.62 13.87
CA GLU A 36 3.91 -6.39 14.63
C GLU A 36 4.27 -7.61 15.51
N SER A 37 3.25 -8.28 16.06
CA SER A 37 3.41 -9.48 16.87
C SER A 37 3.88 -10.71 16.07
N GLU A 38 3.69 -10.73 14.75
CA GLU A 38 4.05 -11.84 13.86
C GLU A 38 5.50 -11.75 13.38
N LYS A 39 6.46 -11.55 14.29
CA LYS A 39 7.89 -11.33 13.97
C LYS A 39 8.51 -12.39 13.05
N HIS A 40 8.04 -13.64 13.16
CA HIS A 40 8.48 -14.75 12.31
C HIS A 40 8.12 -14.58 10.82
N ARG A 41 7.18 -13.69 10.50
CA ARG A 41 6.71 -13.39 9.14
C ARG A 41 7.40 -12.17 8.52
N HIS A 42 7.98 -11.29 9.33
CA HIS A 42 8.55 -10.02 8.88
C HIS A 42 9.63 -10.24 7.82
N PHE A 43 10.63 -11.10 8.09
CA PHE A 43 11.68 -11.39 7.12
C PHE A 43 11.15 -11.93 5.78
N ASN A 44 10.16 -12.82 5.82
CA ASN A 44 9.55 -13.36 4.61
C ASN A 44 8.75 -12.29 3.85
N ALA A 45 8.06 -11.39 4.57
CA ALA A 45 7.38 -10.25 3.98
C ALA A 45 8.37 -9.29 3.30
N GLY A 46 9.47 -8.94 3.97
CA GLY A 46 10.52 -8.07 3.43
C GLY A 46 11.13 -8.63 2.15
N THR A 47 11.56 -9.89 2.17
CA THR A 47 12.11 -10.57 0.98
C THR A 47 11.10 -10.68 -0.16
N THR A 48 9.82 -10.92 0.14
CA THR A 48 8.74 -10.92 -0.86
C THR A 48 8.56 -9.54 -1.50
N LEU A 49 8.59 -8.47 -0.70
CA LEU A 49 8.52 -7.10 -1.21
C LEU A 49 9.72 -6.79 -2.12
N THR A 50 10.94 -7.18 -1.73
CA THR A 50 12.15 -7.02 -2.56
C THR A 50 11.97 -7.64 -3.95
N LYS A 51 11.39 -8.85 -4.03
CA LYS A 51 11.10 -9.52 -5.31
C LYS A 51 10.01 -8.81 -6.10
N LEU A 52 8.92 -8.41 -5.45
CA LEU A 52 7.83 -7.71 -6.11
C LEU A 52 8.25 -6.36 -6.69
N LYS A 53 9.16 -5.63 -6.01
CA LYS A 53 9.70 -4.33 -6.46
C LYS A 53 10.44 -4.41 -7.81
N GLN A 54 10.88 -5.60 -8.22
CA GLN A 54 11.56 -5.80 -9.51
C GLN A 54 10.59 -5.84 -10.70
N TYR A 55 9.36 -6.31 -10.49
CA TYR A 55 8.42 -6.63 -11.57
C TYR A 55 7.09 -5.87 -11.49
N SER A 56 6.74 -5.32 -10.33
CA SER A 56 5.49 -4.60 -10.13
C SER A 56 5.65 -3.14 -10.52
N SER A 57 4.63 -2.54 -11.13
CA SER A 57 4.62 -1.10 -11.41
C SER A 57 4.57 -0.29 -10.12
N ASN A 58 3.80 -0.77 -9.14
CA ASN A 58 3.72 -0.26 -7.79
C ASN A 58 3.16 -1.37 -6.88
N ILE A 59 3.42 -1.33 -5.57
CA ILE A 59 2.84 -2.27 -4.60
C ILE A 59 2.00 -1.46 -3.60
N ILE A 60 0.70 -1.73 -3.49
CA ILE A 60 -0.14 -1.11 -2.48
C ILE A 60 -0.03 -1.91 -1.18
N LEU A 61 0.45 -1.27 -0.13
CA LEU A 61 0.61 -1.84 1.20
C LEU A 61 -0.50 -1.37 2.13
N ILE A 62 -1.07 -2.32 2.87
CA ILE A 62 -2.04 -2.08 3.93
C ILE A 62 -1.45 -2.61 5.23
N ASP A 63 -1.54 -1.82 6.28
CA ASP A 63 -1.08 -2.20 7.60
C ASP A 63 -2.17 -2.97 8.37
N ASN A 64 -1.87 -4.21 8.75
CA ASN A 64 -2.83 -5.02 9.49
C ASN A 64 -3.03 -4.54 10.94
N ASP A 65 -2.02 -3.97 11.58
CA ASP A 65 -2.16 -3.45 12.95
C ASP A 65 -3.17 -2.28 12.95
N GLU A 66 -3.09 -1.39 11.95
CA GLU A 66 -4.03 -0.28 11.78
C GLU A 66 -5.43 -0.73 11.39
N ILE A 67 -5.57 -1.80 10.58
CA ILE A 67 -6.89 -2.42 10.36
C ILE A 67 -7.46 -2.90 11.69
N LEU A 68 -6.67 -3.59 12.52
CA LEU A 68 -7.11 -4.12 13.81
C LEU A 68 -7.57 -3.00 14.75
N GLU A 69 -6.86 -1.87 14.78
CA GLU A 69 -7.22 -0.70 15.59
C GLU A 69 -8.49 0.03 15.10
N SER A 70 -8.78 -0.05 13.80
CA SER A 70 -9.97 0.57 13.19
C SER A 70 -11.22 -0.31 13.21
N LEU A 71 -11.13 -1.56 13.69
CA LEU A 71 -12.27 -2.49 13.66
C LEU A 71 -13.46 -2.03 14.53
N PRO A 72 -14.70 -2.16 14.02
CA PRO A 72 -15.89 -1.96 14.82
C PRO A 72 -16.02 -3.01 15.94
N ARG A 73 -16.81 -2.70 16.96
CA ARG A 73 -17.08 -3.59 18.11
C ARG A 73 -18.06 -4.71 17.75
N ILE A 74 -17.68 -5.57 16.81
CA ILE A 74 -18.37 -6.78 16.36
C ILE A 74 -17.40 -7.98 16.41
N PRO A 75 -17.83 -9.23 16.15
CA PRO A 75 -16.91 -10.36 16.10
C PRO A 75 -15.76 -10.10 15.11
N ILE A 76 -14.54 -10.43 15.54
CA ILE A 76 -13.31 -10.03 14.83
C ILE A 76 -13.27 -10.50 13.37
N SER A 77 -13.75 -11.72 13.08
CA SER A 77 -13.81 -12.25 11.72
C SER A 77 -14.76 -11.45 10.83
N GLU A 78 -15.93 -11.08 11.36
CA GLU A 78 -16.92 -10.27 10.63
C GLU A 78 -16.39 -8.85 10.40
N ALA A 79 -15.64 -8.30 11.36
CA ALA A 79 -15.02 -6.99 11.25
C ALA A 79 -13.96 -6.93 10.15
N PHE A 80 -13.07 -7.93 10.06
CA PHE A 80 -12.08 -7.99 8.99
C PHE A 80 -12.73 -8.13 7.61
N ASP A 81 -13.70 -9.05 7.46
CA ASP A 81 -14.40 -9.24 6.20
C ASP A 81 -15.12 -7.96 5.76
N LEU A 82 -15.73 -7.24 6.71
CA LEU A 82 -16.38 -5.96 6.45
C LEU A 82 -15.38 -4.92 5.93
N ILE A 83 -14.28 -4.69 6.65
CA ILE A 83 -13.27 -3.68 6.25
C ILE A 83 -12.66 -4.03 4.89
N TYR A 84 -12.23 -5.28 4.68
CA TYR A 84 -11.64 -5.68 3.41
C TYR A 84 -12.65 -5.58 2.26
N SER A 85 -13.93 -5.87 2.50
CA SER A 85 -14.97 -5.67 1.49
C SER A 85 -15.11 -4.20 1.10
N LYS A 86 -15.07 -3.27 2.08
CA LYS A 86 -15.13 -1.83 1.82
C LYS A 86 -13.89 -1.32 1.09
N ILE A 87 -12.69 -1.78 1.46
CA ILE A 87 -11.45 -1.47 0.74
C ILE A 87 -11.53 -1.97 -0.71
N ALA A 88 -11.98 -3.22 -0.91
CA ALA A 88 -12.11 -3.81 -2.24
C ALA A 88 -13.12 -3.06 -3.12
N LEU A 89 -14.25 -2.63 -2.56
CA LEU A 89 -15.25 -1.80 -3.25
C LEU A 89 -14.68 -0.43 -3.64
N SER A 90 -13.88 0.18 -2.76
CA SER A 90 -13.21 1.46 -3.03
C SER A 90 -12.23 1.34 -4.20
N LEU A 91 -11.36 0.33 -4.16
CA LEU A 91 -10.41 0.04 -5.22
C LEU A 91 -11.11 -0.32 -6.52
N SER A 92 -12.18 -1.12 -6.47
CA SER A 92 -12.96 -1.45 -7.65
C SER A 92 -13.62 -0.22 -8.27
N SER A 93 -14.02 0.77 -7.47
CA SER A 93 -14.60 2.02 -7.96
C SER A 93 -13.53 2.90 -8.60
N LEU A 94 -12.35 2.98 -8.00
CA LEU A 94 -11.17 3.65 -8.56
C LEU A 94 -10.71 3.04 -9.90
N LEU A 95 -10.82 1.72 -10.02
CA LEU A 95 -10.41 0.97 -11.21
C LEU A 95 -11.56 0.77 -12.22
N SER A 96 -12.75 1.31 -11.94
CA SER A 96 -13.89 1.20 -12.86
C SER A 96 -13.62 2.01 -14.13
N ASN A 97 -14.33 1.70 -15.23
CA ASN A 97 -14.09 2.26 -16.58
C ASN A 97 -14.37 3.77 -16.73
N ASN A 98 -14.49 4.54 -15.64
CA ASN A 98 -14.39 5.98 -15.71
C ASN A 98 -12.91 6.34 -15.92
N SER A 99 -12.58 6.93 -17.06
CA SER A 99 -11.18 7.16 -17.49
C SER A 99 -10.36 7.95 -16.48
N ASN A 100 -10.99 8.89 -15.77
CA ASN A 100 -10.30 9.85 -14.92
C ASN A 100 -9.77 9.22 -13.63
N GLU A 101 -10.54 8.32 -13.00
CA GLU A 101 -10.16 7.67 -11.75
C GLU A 101 -9.00 6.69 -11.95
N LEU A 102 -9.02 5.95 -13.07
CA LEU A 102 -7.92 5.06 -13.45
C LEU A 102 -6.65 5.86 -13.79
N GLU A 103 -6.77 6.98 -14.50
CA GLU A 103 -5.63 7.87 -14.78
C GLU A 103 -5.04 8.43 -13.47
N ASN A 104 -5.90 8.87 -12.54
CA ASN A 104 -5.47 9.39 -11.25
C ASN A 104 -4.66 8.38 -10.43
N ILE A 105 -5.10 7.12 -10.33
CA ILE A 105 -4.35 6.10 -9.58
C ILE A 105 -3.04 5.77 -10.27
N LEU A 106 -3.02 5.68 -11.60
CA LEU A 106 -1.80 5.42 -12.37
C LEU A 106 -0.79 6.55 -12.22
N GLU A 107 -1.22 7.81 -12.23
CA GLU A 107 -0.36 8.99 -12.04
C GLU A 107 0.20 9.05 -10.62
N ILE A 108 -0.64 8.85 -9.61
CA ILE A 108 -0.22 8.91 -8.20
C ILE A 108 0.75 7.77 -7.84
N THR A 109 0.65 6.62 -8.50
CA THR A 109 1.49 5.44 -8.22
C THR A 109 2.69 5.29 -9.17
N ASP A 110 2.84 6.20 -10.14
CA ASP A 110 3.90 6.11 -11.14
C ASP A 110 5.29 6.24 -10.52
N ASP A 111 6.26 5.46 -11.03
CA ASP A 111 7.67 5.43 -10.61
C ASP A 111 7.96 5.25 -9.11
N ASP A 112 6.97 4.78 -8.33
CA ASP A 112 7.15 4.47 -6.91
C ASP A 112 7.15 2.97 -6.65
N LYS A 113 8.07 2.54 -5.77
CA LYS A 113 8.24 1.11 -5.43
C LYS A 113 7.07 0.54 -4.63
N TYR A 114 6.41 1.36 -3.81
CA TYR A 114 5.19 1.01 -3.11
C TYR A 114 4.42 2.27 -2.71
N SER A 115 3.14 2.08 -2.44
CA SER A 115 2.23 3.08 -1.91
C SER A 115 1.54 2.55 -0.66
N ILE A 116 1.20 3.42 0.27
CA ILE A 116 0.43 3.05 1.46
C ILE A 116 -1.05 3.33 1.19
N LEU A 117 -1.90 2.33 1.44
CA LEU A 117 -3.34 2.52 1.53
C LEU A 117 -3.72 2.66 2.99
N SER A 118 -4.33 3.80 3.31
CA SER A 118 -4.95 4.08 4.60
C SER A 118 -6.42 4.43 4.40
N PHE A 119 -7.23 4.20 5.42
CA PHE A 119 -8.66 4.48 5.34
C PHE A 119 -9.23 4.92 6.67
N GLY A 120 -10.42 5.50 6.62
CA GLY A 120 -11.16 5.89 7.82
C GLY A 120 -12.65 5.96 7.52
N GLU A 121 -13.44 5.62 8.52
CA GLU A 121 -14.89 5.56 8.41
C GLU A 121 -15.57 6.58 9.32
N SER A 122 -16.76 7.02 8.90
CA SER A 122 -17.68 7.77 9.75
C SER A 122 -19.12 7.31 9.52
N SER A 123 -19.79 6.93 10.60
CA SER A 123 -21.20 6.47 10.57
C SER A 123 -22.22 7.59 10.77
N PHE A 124 -21.77 8.85 10.74
CA PHE A 124 -22.63 10.02 10.91
C PHE A 124 -22.71 10.81 9.62
N ALA A 125 -23.93 11.12 9.21
CA ALA A 125 -24.28 11.70 7.91
C ALA A 125 -23.60 13.05 7.58
N GLU A 126 -22.97 13.71 8.55
CA GLU A 126 -22.37 15.05 8.41
C GLU A 126 -20.86 15.10 8.76
N ASN A 127 -20.20 13.94 8.88
CA ASN A 127 -18.84 13.85 9.43
C ASN A 127 -17.81 13.26 8.44
N THR A 128 -17.81 13.71 7.19
CA THR A 128 -16.75 13.34 6.22
C THR A 128 -15.36 13.68 6.75
N ASP A 129 -15.21 14.80 7.46
CA ASP A 129 -13.97 15.20 8.12
C ASP A 129 -13.46 14.14 9.12
N ILE A 130 -14.34 13.40 9.80
CA ILE A 130 -13.93 12.33 10.73
C ILE A 130 -13.32 11.17 9.95
N ALA A 131 -13.96 10.75 8.86
CA ALA A 131 -13.44 9.67 8.01
C ALA A 131 -12.04 10.03 7.48
N VAL A 132 -11.85 11.28 7.03
CA VAL A 132 -10.55 11.76 6.53
C VAL A 132 -9.51 11.86 7.65
N LYS A 133 -9.88 12.33 8.85
CA LYS A 133 -8.96 12.36 10.01
C LYS A 133 -8.48 10.96 10.38
N ASN A 134 -9.39 10.00 10.42
CA ASN A 134 -9.07 8.62 10.75
C ASN A 134 -8.12 8.01 9.70
N ALA A 135 -8.35 8.28 8.41
CA ALA A 135 -7.43 7.86 7.34
C ALA A 135 -6.03 8.49 7.49
N LEU A 136 -5.96 9.79 7.78
CA LEU A 136 -4.69 10.51 8.00
C LEU A 136 -3.96 10.02 9.26
N GLN A 137 -4.69 9.62 10.30
CA GLN A 137 -4.12 9.03 11.50
C GLN A 137 -3.47 7.67 11.17
N MET A 138 -4.19 6.78 10.49
CA MET A 138 -3.66 5.50 10.03
C MET A 138 -2.42 5.66 9.15
N LEU A 139 -2.43 6.65 8.25
CA LEU A 139 -1.28 6.99 7.43
C LEU A 139 -0.07 7.40 8.27
N SER A 140 -0.28 8.28 9.26
CA SER A 140 0.76 8.82 10.13
C SER A 140 1.41 7.76 11.03
N ASN A 141 0.65 6.71 11.39
CA ASN A 141 1.17 5.57 12.14
C ASN A 141 2.06 4.65 11.28
N THR A 142 1.86 4.65 9.96
CA THR A 142 2.60 3.79 9.02
C THR A 142 3.85 4.46 8.45
N THR A 143 3.78 5.77 8.19
CA THR A 143 4.87 6.57 7.60
C THR A 143 4.79 8.02 8.04
N ASN A 144 5.87 8.78 7.84
CA ASN A 144 5.87 10.22 8.07
C ASN A 144 5.10 10.94 6.95
N PRO A 145 3.98 11.62 7.23
CA PRO A 145 3.21 12.31 6.18
C PRO A 145 4.00 13.38 5.42
N SER A 146 5.07 13.91 6.01
CA SER A 146 5.93 14.93 5.38
C SER A 146 6.81 14.37 4.25
N SER A 147 7.04 13.06 4.20
CA SER A 147 7.85 12.42 3.15
C SER A 147 7.03 12.03 1.91
N ILE A 148 5.70 12.14 2.00
CA ILE A 148 4.79 11.83 0.90
C ILE A 148 4.88 12.94 -0.14
N SER A 149 4.93 12.57 -1.43
CA SER A 149 4.88 13.55 -2.53
C SER A 149 3.62 13.46 -3.38
N ARG A 150 2.88 12.34 -3.31
CA ARG A 150 1.68 12.11 -4.10
C ARG A 150 0.60 11.46 -3.24
N VAL A 151 -0.62 11.97 -3.29
CA VAL A 151 -1.78 11.39 -2.59
C VAL A 151 -3.00 11.36 -3.50
N LEU A 152 -3.68 10.22 -3.53
CA LEU A 152 -5.04 10.09 -4.04
C LEU A 152 -6.00 10.00 -2.86
N LEU A 153 -6.91 10.97 -2.74
CA LEU A 153 -8.05 10.91 -1.82
C LEU A 153 -9.28 10.38 -2.55
N PHE A 154 -9.81 9.24 -2.12
CA PHE A 154 -11.06 8.70 -2.63
C PHE A 154 -12.13 8.65 -1.53
N LEU A 155 -13.28 9.26 -1.80
CA LEU A 155 -14.41 9.28 -0.86
C LEU A 155 -15.53 8.37 -1.36
N ASN A 156 -15.82 7.32 -0.61
CA ASN A 156 -17.10 6.62 -0.69
C ASN A 156 -18.09 7.40 0.18
N GLY A 157 -18.76 8.37 -0.43
CA GLY A 157 -19.71 9.24 0.26
C GLY A 157 -21.06 8.56 0.46
N ASN A 158 -21.70 8.91 1.57
CA ASN A 158 -23.14 8.75 1.70
C ASN A 158 -23.89 9.68 0.69
N PRO A 159 -25.21 9.52 0.50
CA PRO A 159 -25.97 10.31 -0.47
C PRO A 159 -26.01 11.82 -0.21
N LYS A 160 -25.56 12.29 0.97
CA LYS A 160 -25.51 13.71 1.36
C LYS A 160 -24.13 14.33 1.13
N LEU A 161 -23.14 13.59 0.62
CA LEU A 161 -21.80 14.11 0.34
C LEU A 161 -21.89 15.37 -0.53
N SER A 162 -21.36 16.48 -0.03
CA SER A 162 -21.42 17.79 -0.68
C SER A 162 -20.06 18.21 -1.25
N THR A 163 -20.08 19.21 -2.14
CA THR A 163 -18.86 19.81 -2.68
C THR A 163 -18.01 20.49 -1.60
N THR A 164 -18.66 21.01 -0.54
CA THR A 164 -17.96 21.58 0.62
C THR A 164 -17.21 20.50 1.40
N ASP A 165 -17.77 19.31 1.55
CA ASP A 165 -17.11 18.18 2.21
C ASP A 165 -15.87 17.74 1.43
N ILE A 166 -15.96 17.66 0.10
CA ILE A 166 -14.82 17.34 -0.76
C ILE A 166 -13.72 18.39 -0.60
N LEU A 167 -14.06 19.67 -0.67
CA LEU A 167 -13.09 20.76 -0.52
C LEU A 167 -12.43 20.76 0.87
N SER A 168 -13.22 20.54 1.93
CA SER A 168 -12.72 20.39 3.30
C SER A 168 -11.71 19.23 3.38
N SER A 169 -12.09 18.07 2.86
CA SER A 169 -11.28 16.85 2.87
C SER A 169 -9.94 17.04 2.16
N VAL A 170 -9.95 17.64 0.97
CA VAL A 170 -8.72 17.94 0.21
C VAL A 170 -7.82 18.91 0.98
N ASN A 171 -8.39 19.94 1.62
CA ASN A 171 -7.62 20.89 2.42
C ASN A 171 -7.02 20.25 3.68
N MET A 172 -7.73 19.30 4.29
CA MET A 172 -7.22 18.54 5.43
C MET A 172 -6.02 17.67 5.05
N VAL A 173 -6.11 16.95 3.92
CA VAL A 173 -4.98 16.17 3.40
C VAL A 173 -3.80 17.10 3.09
N LYS A 174 -4.04 18.21 2.37
CA LYS A 174 -3.01 19.25 2.10
C LYS A 174 -2.34 19.80 3.34
N GLY A 175 -3.07 19.89 4.45
CA GLY A 175 -2.52 20.39 5.71
C GLY A 175 -1.64 19.39 6.46
N GLN A 176 -1.68 18.10 6.11
CA GLN A 176 -0.87 17.06 6.75
C GLN A 176 0.34 16.63 5.91
N VAL A 177 0.21 16.64 4.58
CA VAL A 177 1.32 16.32 3.68
C VAL A 177 2.06 17.59 3.25
N ASN A 178 3.37 17.50 3.00
CA ASN A 178 4.15 18.61 2.45
C ASN A 178 3.72 18.91 0.99
N GLU A 179 4.31 19.89 0.27
CA GLU A 179 4.00 20.24 -1.14
C GLU A 179 3.85 19.03 -2.08
N SER A 180 2.66 18.41 -2.05
CA SER A 180 2.36 17.12 -2.68
C SER A 180 1.33 17.33 -3.77
N GLN A 181 1.48 16.54 -4.83
CA GLN A 181 0.41 16.41 -5.82
C GLN A 181 -0.75 15.65 -5.18
N ILE A 182 -1.94 16.22 -5.26
CA ILE A 182 -3.16 15.62 -4.70
C ILE A 182 -4.19 15.48 -5.79
N SER A 183 -4.52 14.22 -6.08
CA SER A 183 -5.67 13.84 -6.88
C SER A 183 -6.81 13.44 -5.95
N HIS A 184 -8.05 13.63 -6.39
CA HIS A 184 -9.21 13.22 -5.60
C HIS A 184 -10.29 12.62 -6.49
N GLY A 185 -11.07 11.71 -5.92
CA GLY A 185 -12.23 11.11 -6.54
C GLY A 185 -13.30 10.83 -5.49
N TYR A 186 -14.52 10.60 -5.94
CA TYR A 186 -15.61 10.24 -5.05
C TYR A 186 -16.63 9.37 -5.76
N VAL A 187 -17.33 8.56 -4.99
CA VAL A 187 -18.53 7.84 -5.42
C VAL A 187 -19.58 7.98 -4.34
N ASN A 188 -20.82 8.20 -4.74
CA ASN A 188 -21.94 8.19 -3.80
C ASN A 188 -22.53 6.79 -3.74
N ASN A 189 -22.52 6.22 -2.54
CA ASN A 189 -23.15 4.95 -2.24
C ASN A 189 -24.48 5.20 -1.52
N ASN A 190 -25.35 4.20 -1.53
CA ASN A 190 -26.61 4.25 -0.76
C ASN A 190 -26.42 3.94 0.74
N ASP A 191 -25.16 3.82 1.18
CA ASP A 191 -24.80 3.59 2.58
C ASP A 191 -24.98 4.89 3.39
N SER A 192 -25.28 4.76 4.69
CA SER A 192 -25.29 5.90 5.61
C SER A 192 -23.88 6.39 5.93
N ASP A 193 -22.91 5.49 5.81
CA ASP A 193 -21.55 5.71 6.27
C ASP A 193 -20.68 6.28 5.14
N THR A 194 -19.76 7.16 5.51
CA THR A 194 -18.74 7.68 4.60
C THR A 194 -17.42 7.01 4.91
N MET A 195 -16.73 6.52 3.87
CA MET A 195 -15.37 5.99 3.99
C MET A 195 -14.42 6.84 3.15
N ALA A 196 -13.36 7.34 3.78
CA ALA A 196 -12.23 7.96 3.10
C ALA A 196 -11.14 6.92 2.90
N VAL A 197 -10.58 6.84 1.69
CA VAL A 197 -9.43 6.02 1.34
C VAL A 197 -8.34 6.94 0.80
N LEU A 198 -7.13 6.81 1.33
CA LEU A 198 -5.94 7.50 0.84
C LEU A 198 -4.99 6.47 0.23
N ILE A 199 -4.52 6.73 -0.98
CA ILE A 199 -3.36 6.04 -1.55
C ILE A 199 -2.22 7.05 -1.60
N SER A 200 -1.18 6.81 -0.81
CA SER A 200 -0.05 7.72 -0.62
C SER A 200 1.22 7.12 -1.18
N SER A 201 1.89 7.86 -2.06
CA SER A 201 3.09 7.43 -2.77
C SER A 201 4.20 8.49 -2.68
N GLY A 202 5.35 8.17 -3.26
CA GLY A 202 6.55 8.99 -3.23
C GLY A 202 7.25 8.96 -1.89
N LEU A 203 7.09 7.82 -1.19
CA LEU A 203 7.60 7.57 0.14
C LEU A 203 9.10 7.33 0.08
N THR A 204 9.86 7.96 0.98
CA THR A 204 11.30 7.72 1.11
C THR A 204 11.61 6.48 1.93
N GLN A 205 10.82 6.22 2.97
CA GLN A 205 10.94 5.08 3.87
C GLN A 205 9.60 4.80 4.55
N THR A 206 9.38 3.55 4.93
CA THR A 206 8.26 3.08 5.75
C THR A 206 8.77 2.18 6.86
N LYS A 207 7.92 1.92 7.86
CA LYS A 207 8.24 0.92 8.91
C LYS A 207 8.44 -0.50 8.36
N PHE A 208 8.02 -0.77 7.13
CA PHE A 208 8.15 -2.08 6.49
C PHE A 208 9.52 -2.31 5.83
N ASP A 209 10.32 -1.27 5.58
CA ASP A 209 11.65 -1.45 5.02
C ASP A 209 12.59 -2.19 6.00
N ASP A 210 12.31 -2.11 7.30
CA ASP A 210 13.06 -2.80 8.34
C ASP A 210 12.82 -4.33 8.36
N TYR A 211 11.85 -4.82 7.59
CA TYR A 211 11.53 -6.25 7.53
C TYR A 211 12.57 -7.05 6.76
N ASP A 212 13.35 -6.42 5.87
CA ASP A 212 14.49 -7.01 5.20
C ASP A 212 15.79 -6.31 5.63
N PRO A 213 16.38 -6.69 6.78
CA PRO A 213 17.62 -6.09 7.24
C PRO A 213 18.79 -6.32 6.28
N LEU A 214 18.74 -7.35 5.43
CA LEU A 214 19.79 -7.65 4.47
C LEU A 214 19.79 -6.63 3.33
N ALA A 215 18.62 -6.24 2.84
CA ALA A 215 18.51 -5.18 1.83
C ALA A 215 19.22 -3.90 2.27
N THR A 216 19.09 -3.52 3.54
CA THR A 216 19.79 -2.37 4.13
C THR A 216 21.30 -2.58 4.23
N MET A 217 21.75 -3.77 4.67
CA MET A 217 23.18 -4.09 4.78
C MET A 217 23.89 -4.11 3.43
N PHE A 218 23.22 -4.61 2.38
CA PHE A 218 23.76 -4.69 1.02
C PHE A 218 23.45 -3.47 0.15
N ARG A 219 22.86 -2.40 0.72
CA ARG A 219 22.49 -1.15 0.02
C ARG A 219 21.62 -1.39 -1.21
N GLY A 220 20.72 -2.38 -1.15
CA GLY A 220 19.87 -2.75 -2.28
C GLY A 220 20.57 -3.52 -3.41
N ASN A 221 21.85 -3.89 -3.25
CA ASN A 221 22.44 -4.94 -4.08
C ASN A 221 21.76 -6.25 -3.69
N ASN A 222 20.83 -6.71 -4.52
CA ASN A 222 20.18 -7.99 -4.30
C ASN A 222 21.26 -9.08 -4.31
N LEU A 223 21.17 -10.00 -3.34
CA LEU A 223 21.81 -11.31 -3.51
C LEU A 223 21.21 -11.91 -4.77
N ASP A 224 22.05 -12.33 -5.71
CA ASP A 224 21.58 -12.98 -6.91
C ASP A 224 20.79 -14.23 -6.52
N ASP A 225 19.52 -14.28 -6.93
CA ASP A 225 18.61 -15.39 -6.66
C ASP A 225 18.81 -16.54 -7.68
N ASP A 226 19.68 -16.35 -8.68
CA ASP A 226 20.05 -17.38 -9.63
C ASP A 226 20.85 -18.49 -8.93
N ILE A 227 20.40 -19.73 -9.14
CA ILE A 227 21.03 -20.95 -8.62
C ILE A 227 22.48 -21.09 -9.15
N GLU A 228 22.81 -20.43 -10.24
CA GLU A 228 24.14 -20.44 -10.87
C GLU A 228 25.09 -19.34 -10.38
N TYR A 229 24.74 -18.60 -9.33
CA TYR A 229 25.65 -17.59 -8.79
C TYR A 229 26.81 -18.23 -8.01
N HIS A 230 28.01 -17.86 -8.42
CA HIS A 230 29.24 -18.04 -7.66
C HIS A 230 29.59 -16.66 -7.11
N ILE A 231 29.96 -16.61 -5.83
CA ILE A 231 30.52 -15.39 -5.25
C ILE A 231 31.74 -15.04 -6.11
N ASP A 232 31.69 -13.95 -6.86
CA ASP A 232 32.87 -13.37 -7.53
C ASP A 232 33.74 -12.70 -6.47
N GLU A 233 34.18 -13.53 -5.53
CA GLU A 233 35.29 -13.20 -4.70
C GLU A 233 36.49 -13.40 -5.60
N ASN A 234 37.11 -12.29 -5.97
CA ASN A 234 38.52 -12.17 -6.34
C ASN A 234 39.40 -12.65 -5.16
N LEU A 235 39.09 -13.82 -4.59
CA LEU A 235 39.96 -14.61 -3.76
C LEU A 235 41.10 -14.96 -4.70
N GLU A 236 42.21 -14.26 -4.51
CA GLU A 236 43.52 -14.65 -5.01
C GLU A 236 43.88 -16.00 -4.37
N ILE A 237 43.17 -17.07 -4.72
CA ILE A 237 43.52 -18.42 -4.33
C ILE A 237 44.77 -18.74 -5.15
N PRO A 238 45.95 -18.88 -4.53
CA PRO A 238 47.14 -19.18 -5.28
C PRO A 238 46.96 -20.55 -5.89
N ILE A 239 46.91 -20.60 -7.22
CA ILE A 239 46.94 -21.85 -7.98
C ILE A 239 48.29 -22.46 -7.66
N LEU A 240 48.30 -23.54 -6.88
CA LEU A 240 49.50 -24.36 -6.69
C LEU A 240 49.82 -25.02 -8.04
N SER A 241 50.81 -24.47 -8.74
CA SER A 241 51.39 -25.08 -9.93
C SER A 241 52.06 -26.40 -9.57
N GLU A 242 51.74 -27.46 -10.32
CA GLU A 242 52.46 -28.75 -10.30
C GLU A 242 53.94 -28.60 -10.68
#